data_AF-A0A356VWN5-F1
#
_entry.id   AF-A0A356VWN5-F1
#
_cell.length_a   1.000
_cell.length_b   1.000
_cell.length_c   1.000
_cell.angle_alpha   90.00
_cell.angle_beta   90.00
_cell.angle_gamma   90.00
#
_symmetry.space_group_name_H-M   'P 1'
#
loop_
_entity.id
_entity.type
_entity.pdbx_description
1 polymer ?
#
loop_
_entity_poly.entity_id
_entity_poly.type
_entity_poly.pdbx_seq_one_letter_code
_entity_poly.pdbx_strand_id
1 'polypeptide(L)'
;ALIVVAVEYQNILITISAILIMMREISISALREWMAENNARAVVAVSNLGKIKTVSQLVALTWLLYGGQFWEINWEQLGIFMLYFATALTVITWVQYTKAAIPVIMETNAQESK
;
A
#
# COMPACT_ATOMS: atom_id res chain seq x y z
N ALA A 1 4.65 10.79 7.72
CA ALA A 1 5.79 9.85 7.79
C ALA A 1 6.37 9.55 6.40
N LEU A 2 5.65 8.92 5.47
CA LEU A 2 6.17 8.59 4.13
C LEU A 2 6.69 9.80 3.34
N ILE A 3 5.95 10.92 3.33
CA ILE A 3 6.39 12.15 2.66
C ILE A 3 7.68 12.70 3.30
N VAL A 4 7.78 12.64 4.64
CA VAL A 4 8.97 13.09 5.38
C VAL A 4 10.20 12.27 4.98
N VAL A 5 10.06 10.94 4.96
CA VAL A 5 11.13 10.03 4.50
C VAL A 5 11.50 10.28 3.03
N ALA A 6 10.53 10.52 2.15
CA ALA A 6 10.83 10.82 0.75
C ALA A 6 11.63 12.12 0.58
N VAL A 7 11.32 13.15 1.37
CA VAL A 7 12.01 14.45 1.34
C VAL A 7 13.40 14.36 1.97
N GLU A 8 13.54 13.64 3.08
CA GLU A 8 14.80 13.52 3.83
C GLU A 8 15.91 12.85 3.01
N TYR A 9 15.60 11.72 2.37
CA TYR A 9 16.62 10.92 1.69
C TYR A 9 16.98 11.43 0.28
N GLN A 10 16.19 12.36 -0.28
CA GLN A 10 16.33 12.90 -1.64
C GLN A 10 16.62 11.85 -2.74
N ASN A 11 16.20 10.60 -2.51
CA ASN A 11 16.44 9.49 -3.41
C ASN A 11 15.19 9.21 -4.24
N ILE A 12 15.35 9.19 -5.57
CA ILE A 12 14.21 9.04 -6.48
C ILE A 12 13.45 7.72 -6.29
N LEU A 13 14.13 6.62 -5.93
CA LEU A 13 13.52 5.31 -5.70
C LEU A 13 12.66 5.30 -4.42
N ILE A 14 13.12 5.98 -3.38
CA ILE A 14 12.38 6.14 -2.11
C ILE A 14 11.14 7.00 -2.35
N THR A 15 11.27 8.09 -3.11
CA THR A 15 10.15 8.96 -3.48
C THR A 15 9.11 8.22 -4.32
N ILE A 16 9.52 7.45 -5.33
CA ILE A 16 8.61 6.63 -6.13
C ILE A 16 7.88 5.60 -5.25
N SER A 17 8.61 4.95 -4.33
CA SER A 17 8.03 4.00 -3.38
C SER A 17 6.97 4.64 -2.49
N ALA A 18 7.25 5.84 -1.96
CA ALA A 18 6.31 6.60 -1.15
C ALA A 18 5.04 7.00 -1.92
N ILE A 19 5.20 7.45 -3.17
CA ILE A 19 4.09 7.79 -4.05
C ILE A 19 3.23 6.56 -4.33
N LEU A 20 3.83 5.42 -4.68
CA LEU A 20 3.09 4.18 -4.95
C LEU A 20 2.29 3.70 -3.73
N ILE A 21 2.89 3.76 -2.54
CA ILE A 21 2.21 3.39 -1.30
C ILE A 21 1.00 4.30 -1.04
N MET A 22 1.18 5.61 -1.19
CA MET A 22 0.12 6.60 -1.00
C MET A 22 -1.02 6.46 -2.02
N MET A 23 -0.69 6.34 -3.31
CA MET A 23 -1.67 6.17 -4.38
C MET A 23 -2.54 4.93 -4.13
N ARG A 24 -1.92 3.81 -3.74
CA ARG A 24 -2.66 2.58 -3.41
C ARG A 24 -3.62 2.77 -2.23
N GLU A 25 -3.27 3.57 -1.22
CA GLU A 25 -4.16 3.82 -0.08
C GLU A 25 -5.44 4.54 -0.51
N ILE A 26 -5.31 5.51 -1.42
CA ILE A 26 -6.46 6.22 -2.01
C ILE A 26 -7.27 5.25 -2.89
N SER A 27 -6.63 4.53 -3.81
CA SER A 27 -7.31 3.62 -4.73
C SER A 27 -8.11 2.53 -4.01
N ILE A 28 -7.53 1.89 -2.98
CA ILE A 28 -8.22 0.83 -2.23
C ILE A 28 -9.28 1.40 -1.28
N SER A 29 -9.19 2.67 -0.88
CA SER A 29 -10.26 3.32 -0.12
C SER A 29 -11.46 3.60 -1.02
N ALA A 30 -11.24 4.19 -2.20
CA ALA A 30 -12.28 4.42 -3.19
C ALA A 30 -12.94 3.12 -3.67
N LEU A 31 -12.13 2.10 -3.98
CA LEU A 31 -12.64 0.79 -4.40
C LEU A 31 -13.51 0.17 -3.30
N ARG A 32 -13.14 0.31 -2.03
CA ARG A 32 -13.91 -0.26 -0.92
C ARG A 32 -15.23 0.47 -0.69
N GLU A 33 -15.23 1.78 -0.86
CA GLU A 33 -16.43 2.61 -0.80
C GLU A 33 -17.41 2.21 -1.91
N TRP A 34 -16.94 2.19 -3.17
CA TRP A 34 -17.76 1.77 -4.32
C TRP A 34 -18.32 0.35 -4.16
N MET A 35 -17.50 -0.60 -3.69
CA MET A 35 -17.96 -1.98 -3.45
C MET A 35 -18.94 -2.08 -2.29
N ALA A 36 -18.89 -1.18 -1.30
CA ALA A 36 -19.85 -1.14 -0.21
C ALA A 36 -21.23 -0.65 -0.68
N GLU A 37 -21.25 0.34 -1.57
CA GLU A 37 -22.48 0.84 -2.21
C GLU A 37 -23.17 -0.24 -3.06
N ASN A 38 -22.38 -1.06 -3.74
CA ASN A 38 -22.86 -2.12 -4.64
C ASN A 38 -23.12 -3.48 -3.95
N ASN A 39 -23.27 -3.52 -2.61
CA ASN A 39 -23.43 -4.75 -1.83
C ASN A 39 -22.32 -5.81 -2.00
N ALA A 40 -21.17 -5.43 -2.56
CA ALA A 40 -20.05 -6.32 -2.91
C ALA A 40 -18.84 -6.17 -1.95
N ARG A 41 -19.04 -5.59 -0.76
CA ARG A 41 -17.97 -5.31 0.23
C ARG A 41 -17.06 -6.51 0.54
N ALA A 42 -17.57 -7.74 0.42
CA ALA A 42 -16.84 -8.97 0.72
C ALA A 42 -15.71 -9.26 -0.29
N VAL A 43 -15.83 -8.79 -1.53
CA VAL A 43 -14.87 -9.04 -2.62
C VAL A 43 -13.55 -8.29 -2.38
N VAL A 44 -13.60 -7.19 -1.63
CA VAL A 44 -12.43 -6.38 -1.24
C VAL A 44 -12.16 -6.44 0.26
N ALA A 45 -12.62 -7.51 0.92
CA ALA A 45 -12.35 -7.74 2.34
C ALA A 45 -10.84 -7.80 2.60
N VAL A 46 -10.42 -7.30 3.78
CA VAL A 46 -9.00 -7.20 4.14
C VAL A 46 -8.34 -8.58 4.15
N SER A 47 -7.50 -8.81 3.16
CA SER A 47 -6.65 -10.00 3.06
C SER A 47 -5.57 -10.00 4.14
N ASN A 48 -5.13 -11.19 4.56
CA ASN A 48 -4.03 -11.34 5.51
C ASN A 48 -2.73 -10.72 4.98
N LEU A 49 -2.52 -10.70 3.65
CA LEU A 49 -1.42 -9.99 3.01
C LEU A 49 -1.50 -8.47 3.21
N GLY A 50 -2.69 -7.88 3.20
CA GLY A 50 -2.89 -6.47 3.50
C GLY A 50 -2.48 -6.11 4.93
N LYS A 51 -2.75 -6.99 5.90
CA LYS A 51 -2.33 -6.81 7.30
C LYS A 51 -0.81 -6.85 7.44
N ILE A 52 -0.17 -7.85 6.83
CA ILE A 52 1.30 -8.00 6.84
C ILE A 52 1.98 -6.78 6.21
N LYS A 53 1.43 -6.29 5.09
CA LYS A 53 1.92 -5.06 4.44
C LYS A 53 1.92 -3.89 5.43
N THR A 54 0.81 -3.62 6.12
CA THR A 54 0.73 -2.48 7.06
C THR A 54 1.72 -2.62 8.20
N VAL A 55 1.90 -3.82 8.76
CA VAL A 55 2.92 -4.06 9.79
C VAL A 55 4.32 -3.78 9.25
N SER A 56 4.65 -4.32 8.07
CA SER A 56 5.96 -4.06 7.45
C SER A 56 6.21 -2.58 7.14
N GLN A 57 5.18 -1.85 6.72
CA GLN A 57 5.26 -0.42 6.41
C GLN A 57 5.47 0.41 7.67
N LEU A 58 4.75 0.12 8.75
CA LEU A 58 4.94 0.80 10.03
C LEU A 58 6.33 0.56 10.60
N VAL A 59 6.81 -0.70 10.58
CA VAL A 59 8.17 -1.04 11.06
C VAL A 59 9.25 -0.35 10.22
N ALA A 60 9.13 -0.37 8.88
CA ALA A 60 10.05 0.33 7.99
C ALA A 60 10.15 1.82 8.30
N LEU A 61 9.00 2.48 8.45
CA LEU A 61 8.93 3.91 8.74
C LEU A 61 9.49 4.24 10.12
N THR A 62 9.22 3.43 11.13
CA THR A 62 9.77 3.62 12.47
C THR A 62 11.30 3.58 12.45
N TRP A 63 11.91 2.64 11.72
CA TRP A 63 13.37 2.58 11.61
C TRP A 63 13.96 3.71 10.77
N LEU A 64 13.32 4.07 9.65
CA LEU A 64 13.75 5.19 8.81
C LEU A 64 13.67 6.54 9.54
N LEU A 65 12.67 6.74 10.40
CA LEU A 65 12.51 7.95 11.21
C LEU A 65 13.44 7.99 12.42
N TYR A 66 13.87 6.84 12.94
CA TYR A 66 14.83 6.79 14.04
C TYR A 66 16.22 7.27 13.62
N GLY A 67 16.65 6.95 12.39
CA GLY A 67 17.83 7.57 11.76
C GLY A 67 19.16 7.39 12.54
N GLY A 68 19.34 6.28 13.26
CA GLY A 68 20.50 6.07 14.14
C GLY A 68 21.12 4.68 14.04
N GLN A 69 22.38 4.56 14.45
CA GLN A 69 23.04 3.27 14.72
C GLN A 69 22.69 2.81 16.12
N PHE A 70 22.05 1.65 16.24
CA PHE A 70 21.82 0.98 17.52
C PHE A 70 22.43 -0.41 17.41
N TRP A 71 23.29 -0.81 18.35
CA TRP A 71 23.94 -2.12 18.35
C TRP A 71 24.82 -2.42 17.10
N GLU A 72 25.57 -1.43 16.60
CA GLU A 72 26.42 -1.55 15.39
C GLU A 72 25.67 -1.88 14.08
N ILE A 73 24.35 -2.00 14.13
CA ILE A 73 23.50 -2.23 12.95
C ILE A 73 23.10 -0.87 12.36
N ASN A 74 23.21 -0.76 11.04
CA ASN A 74 22.76 0.40 10.30
C ASN A 74 21.26 0.29 10.01
N TRP A 75 20.42 0.81 10.93
CA TRP A 75 18.96 0.74 10.85
C TRP A 75 18.37 1.50 9.66
N GLU A 76 19.10 2.47 9.12
CA GLU A 76 18.77 3.18 7.90
C GLU A 76 18.66 2.21 6.72
N GLN A 77 19.69 1.39 6.50
CA GLN A 77 19.72 0.43 5.39
C GLN A 77 18.62 -0.64 5.53
N LEU A 78 18.37 -1.11 6.76
CA LEU A 78 17.29 -2.06 7.03
C LEU A 78 15.91 -1.43 6.76
N GLY A 79 15.72 -0.17 7.14
CA GLY A 79 14.53 0.60 6.87
C GLY A 79 14.26 0.78 5.38
N ILE A 80 15.30 1.10 4.59
CA ILE A 80 15.21 1.22 3.12
C ILE A 80 14.82 -0.14 2.51
N PHE A 81 15.48 -1.23 2.93
CA PHE A 81 15.16 -2.57 2.45
C PHE A 81 13.71 -2.95 2.76
N MET A 82 13.24 -2.69 3.98
CA MET A 82 11.84 -2.94 4.34
C MET A 82 10.87 -2.05 3.56
N LEU A 83 11.23 -0.80 3.24
CA LEU A 83 10.40 0.09 2.42
C LEU A 83 10.20 -0.49 1.01
N TYR A 84 11.26 -0.99 0.37
CA TYR A 84 11.16 -1.65 -0.92
C TYR A 84 10.33 -2.94 -0.85
N PHE A 85 10.51 -3.72 0.21
CA PHE A 85 9.69 -4.91 0.45
C PHE A 85 8.20 -4.55 0.62
N ALA A 86 7.89 -3.54 1.42
CA ALA A 86 6.53 -3.04 1.62
C ALA A 86 5.92 -2.48 0.31
N THR A 87 6.75 -1.87 -0.54
CA THR A 87 6.35 -1.36 -1.86
C THR A 87 6.00 -2.51 -2.80
N ALA A 88 6.81 -3.57 -2.85
CA ALA A 88 6.53 -4.77 -3.64
C ALA A 88 5.21 -5.43 -3.20
N LEU A 89 5.02 -5.63 -1.88
CA LEU A 89 3.77 -6.14 -1.32
C LEU A 89 2.58 -5.23 -1.65
N THR A 90 2.79 -3.92 -1.69
CA THR A 90 1.75 -2.95 -2.07
C THR A 90 1.28 -3.19 -3.50
N VAL A 91 2.19 -3.33 -4.45
CA VAL A 91 1.83 -3.56 -5.86
C VAL A 91 1.11 -4.90 -6.02
N ILE A 92 1.64 -5.97 -5.40
CA ILE A 92 1.02 -7.31 -5.47
C ILE A 92 -0.41 -7.28 -4.94
N THR A 93 -0.61 -6.72 -3.74
CA THR A 93 -1.94 -6.65 -3.14
C THR A 93 -2.88 -5.75 -3.95
N TRP A 94 -2.40 -4.63 -4.47
CA TRP A 94 -3.21 -3.73 -5.30
C TRP A 94 -3.74 -4.43 -6.54
N VAL A 95 -2.88 -5.14 -7.27
CA VAL A 95 -3.30 -5.92 -8.45
C VAL A 95 -4.33 -7.00 -8.08
N GLN A 96 -4.15 -7.69 -6.95
CA GLN A 96 -5.11 -8.69 -6.47
C GLN A 96 -6.49 -8.10 -6.19
N TYR A 97 -6.56 -6.97 -5.46
CA TYR A 97 -7.83 -6.30 -5.16
C TYR A 97 -8.52 -5.76 -6.41
N THR A 98 -7.77 -5.10 -7.30
CA THR A 98 -8.33 -4.54 -8.53
C THR A 98 -8.88 -5.65 -9.42
N LYS A 99 -8.15 -6.76 -9.60
CA LYS A 99 -8.63 -7.90 -10.38
C LYS A 99 -9.90 -8.52 -9.79
N ALA A 100 -10.02 -8.60 -8.47
CA ALA A 100 -11.22 -9.09 -7.82
C ALA A 100 -12.42 -8.16 -8.01
N ALA A 101 -12.21 -6.84 -8.09
CA ALA A 101 -13.28 -5.87 -8.25
C ALA A 101 -13.76 -5.67 -9.69
N ILE A 102 -12.90 -5.84 -10.71
CA ILE A 102 -13.26 -5.71 -12.13
C ILE A 102 -14.57 -6.45 -12.53
N PRO A 103 -14.79 -7.73 -12.20
CA PRO A 103 -16.01 -8.43 -12.60
C PRO A 103 -17.26 -7.79 -12.00
N VAL A 104 -17.20 -7.36 -10.74
CA VAL A 104 -18.32 -6.68 -10.07
C VAL A 104 -18.63 -5.34 -10.73
N ILE A 105 -17.60 -4.56 -11.06
CA ILE A 105 -17.76 -3.28 -11.79
C ILE A 105 -18.43 -3.51 -13.16
N MET A 106 -18.01 -4.55 -13.89
CA MET A 106 -18.61 -4.89 -15.19
C MET A 106 -20.07 -5.33 -15.05
N GLU A 107 -20.41 -6.12 -14.04
CA GLU A 107 -21.79 -6.57 -13.78
C GLU A 107 -22.71 -5.41 -13.36
N THR A 108 -22.25 -4.53 -12.47
CA THR A 108 -23.01 -3.33 -12.07
C THR A 108 -23.29 -2.42 -13.26
N ASN A 109 -22.27 -2.09 -14.07
CA ASN A 109 -22.44 -1.20 -15.22
C ASN A 109 -23.41 -1.77 -16.27
N ALA A 110 -23.45 -3.10 -16.44
CA ALA A 110 -24.37 -3.74 -17.35
C ALA A 110 -25.83 -3.68 -16.86
N GLN A 111 -26.06 -3.63 -15.54
CA GLN A 111 -27.39 -3.47 -14.97
C GLN A 111 -27.92 -2.04 -15.11
N GLU A 112 -27.07 -1.02 -14.95
CA GLU A 112 -27.45 0.39 -15.12
C GLU A 112 -27.81 0.74 -16.58
N SER A 113 -27.27 0.01 -17.56
CA SER A 113 -27.53 0.23 -18.98
C SER A 113 -28.86 -0.34 -19.52
N LYS A 114 -29.64 -1.05 -18.68
CA LYS A 114 -30.93 -1.67 -19.01
C LYS A 114 -32.10 -0.93 -18.39
#